data_AF-A0A659UKG5-F1
#
_entry.id   AF-A0A659UKG5-F1
#
_cell.length_a   1.000
_cell.length_b   1.000
_cell.length_c   1.000
_cell.angle_alpha   90.00
_cell.angle_beta   90.00
_cell.angle_gamma   90.00
#
_symmetry.space_group_name_H-M   'P 1'
#
loop_
_entity.id
_entity.type
_entity.pdbx_description
1 polymer ?
#
loop_
_entity_poly.entity_id
_entity_poly.type
_entity_poly.pdbx_seq_one_letter_code
_entity_poly.pdbx_strand_id
1 'polypeptide(L)'
;YHVPFPVQLHGVSVADSLAALDKLFKADVDPARVAAIIIEPVQGEGGFYDAPRELLTALRKLCDQHGMLLIADEVQTGFARTGKMFAMDHHEVAADITTMAKSLAGGFPLSAV
;
A
#
# COMPACT_ATOMS: atom_id res chain seq x y z
N TYR A 1 -11.99 5.64 -1.01
CA TYR A 1 -11.44 6.63 -1.97
C TYR A 1 -10.12 6.08 -2.49
N HIS A 2 -9.81 6.24 -3.78
CA HIS A 2 -8.52 5.81 -4.33
C HIS A 2 -7.69 7.03 -4.70
N VAL A 3 -6.50 7.10 -4.12
CA VAL A 3 -5.49 8.10 -4.48
C VAL A 3 -4.83 7.66 -5.79
N PRO A 4 -4.49 8.58 -6.72
CA PRO A 4 -3.71 8.24 -7.91
C PRO A 4 -2.43 7.51 -7.50
N PHE A 5 -2.20 6.30 -8.00
CA PHE A 5 -0.96 5.58 -7.74
C PHE A 5 0.19 6.20 -8.54
N PRO A 6 1.38 6.40 -7.95
CA PRO A 6 2.48 7.03 -8.66
C PRO A 6 3.04 6.10 -9.73
N VAL A 7 2.74 6.42 -10.99
CA VAL A 7 3.21 5.71 -12.16
C VAL A 7 3.88 6.73 -13.08
N GLN A 8 5.21 6.71 -13.12
CA GLN A 8 6.00 7.67 -13.91
C GLN A 8 5.63 7.62 -15.40
N LEU A 9 5.33 6.44 -15.94
CA LEU A 9 4.90 6.26 -17.33
C LEU A 9 3.59 7.01 -17.64
N HIS A 10 2.73 7.20 -16.65
CA HIS A 10 1.45 7.90 -16.78
C HIS A 10 1.54 9.37 -16.35
N GLY A 11 2.73 9.86 -16.04
CA GLY A 11 2.96 11.23 -15.58
C GLY A 11 2.46 11.52 -14.17
N VAL A 12 2.25 10.48 -13.34
CA VAL A 12 1.84 10.64 -11.94
C VAL A 12 3.04 10.43 -11.04
N SER A 13 3.44 11.46 -10.31
CA SER A 13 4.54 11.41 -9.34
C SER A 13 4.06 11.03 -7.94
N VAL A 14 4.99 10.68 -7.05
CA VAL A 14 4.71 10.49 -5.62
C VAL A 14 4.11 11.76 -5.00
N ALA A 15 4.61 12.93 -5.41
CA ALA A 15 4.10 14.21 -4.92
C ALA A 15 2.63 14.43 -5.30
N ASP A 16 2.22 14.01 -6.49
CA ASP A 16 0.83 14.10 -6.94
C ASP A 16 -0.10 13.22 -6.09
N SER A 17 0.35 11.99 -5.77
CA SER A 17 -0.38 11.09 -4.87
C SER A 17 -0.53 11.69 -3.47
N LEU A 18 0.54 12.23 -2.90
CA LEU A 18 0.52 12.84 -1.57
C LEU A 18 -0.31 14.13 -1.54
N ALA A 19 -0.26 14.94 -2.60
CA ALA A 19 -1.09 16.14 -2.73
C ALA A 19 -2.58 15.79 -2.85
N ALA A 20 -2.94 14.71 -3.55
CA ALA A 20 -4.31 14.22 -3.61
C ALA A 20 -4.81 13.75 -2.23
N LEU A 21 -3.95 13.08 -1.44
CA LEU A 21 -4.27 12.66 -0.08
C LEU A 21 -4.44 13.85 0.88
N ASP A 22 -3.56 14.84 0.80
CA ASP A 22 -3.67 16.10 1.56
C ASP A 22 -4.97 16.85 1.22
N LYS A 23 -5.31 16.93 -0.08
CA LYS A 23 -6.57 17.53 -0.53
C LYS A 23 -7.78 16.78 0.01
N LEU A 24 -7.77 15.44 -0.03
CA LEU A 24 -8.84 14.60 0.52
C LEU A 24 -9.07 14.93 2.00
N PHE A 25 -7.99 15.06 2.78
CA PHE A 25 -8.08 15.36 4.20
C PHE A 25 -8.56 16.78 4.52
N LYS A 26 -8.25 17.75 3.67
CA LYS A 26 -8.69 19.14 3.85
C LYS A 26 -10.12 19.39 3.38
N ALA A 27 -10.56 18.68 2.34
CA ALA A 27 -11.82 18.97 1.66
C ALA A 27 -12.95 18.01 2.03
N ASP A 28 -12.65 16.71 2.20
CA ASP A 28 -13.69 15.67 2.17
C ASP A 28 -13.80 14.87 3.47
N VAL A 29 -12.69 14.60 4.18
CA VAL A 29 -12.70 13.77 5.39
C VAL A 29 -11.65 14.20 6.41
N ASP A 30 -12.08 14.38 7.66
CA ASP A 30 -11.14 14.59 8.77
C ASP A 30 -10.21 13.35 8.93
N PRO A 31 -8.87 13.51 8.91
CA PRO A 31 -7.93 12.43 9.16
C PRO A 31 -8.26 11.58 10.40
N ALA A 32 -8.76 12.19 11.47
CA ALA A 32 -9.12 11.48 12.71
C ALA A 32 -10.28 10.49 12.53
N ARG A 33 -11.00 10.56 11.40
CA ARG A 33 -12.08 9.64 11.02
C ARG A 33 -11.63 8.55 10.07
N VAL A 34 -10.37 8.54 9.64
CA VAL A 34 -9.81 7.53 8.74
C VAL A 34 -9.12 6.47 9.57
N ALA A 35 -9.58 5.23 9.47
CA ALA A 35 -9.06 4.13 10.26
C ALA A 35 -7.75 3.54 9.69
N ALA A 36 -7.63 3.47 8.38
CA ALA A 36 -6.51 2.80 7.72
C ALA A 36 -6.28 3.29 6.29
N ILE A 37 -5.05 3.10 5.82
CA ILE A 37 -4.66 3.15 4.41
C ILE A 37 -4.24 1.74 4.00
N ILE A 38 -4.80 1.23 2.91
CA ILE A 38 -4.42 -0.06 2.31
C ILE A 38 -3.66 0.18 1.01
N ILE A 39 -2.58 -0.57 0.79
CA ILE A 39 -1.73 -0.48 -0.40
C ILE A 39 -1.19 -1.85 -0.79
N GLU A 40 -1.17 -2.14 -2.10
CA GLU A 40 -0.38 -3.23 -2.67
C GLU A 40 1.07 -2.75 -2.81
N PRO A 41 2.08 -3.43 -2.22
CA PRO A 41 3.48 -3.04 -2.36
C PRO A 41 3.96 -3.08 -3.82
N VAL A 42 3.39 -3.99 -4.61
CA VAL A 42 3.43 -3.97 -6.07
C VAL A 42 2.00 -4.20 -6.55
N GLN A 43 1.42 -3.26 -7.29
CA GLN A 43 0.08 -3.42 -7.83
C GLN A 43 0.03 -4.60 -8.79
N GLY A 44 -0.78 -5.62 -8.49
CA GLY A 44 -0.93 -6.78 -9.37
C GLY A 44 -1.71 -6.42 -10.63
N GLU A 45 -3.03 -6.36 -10.49
CA GLU A 45 -3.96 -6.05 -11.59
C GLU A 45 -3.90 -4.59 -12.05
N GLY A 46 -3.26 -3.71 -11.26
CA GLY A 46 -3.03 -2.32 -11.63
C GLY A 46 -2.00 -2.13 -12.74
N GLY A 47 -1.21 -3.17 -13.08
CA GLY A 47 -0.21 -3.12 -14.15
C GLY A 47 1.23 -3.43 -13.72
N PHE A 48 1.42 -4.16 -12.62
CA PHE A 48 2.74 -4.52 -12.07
C PHE A 48 3.61 -3.31 -11.71
N TYR A 49 2.99 -2.30 -11.09
CA TYR A 49 3.69 -1.10 -10.64
C TYR A 49 4.17 -1.23 -9.21
N ASP A 50 5.50 -1.16 -9.02
CA ASP A 50 6.15 -1.15 -7.71
C ASP A 50 5.87 0.16 -6.98
N ALA A 51 5.46 0.08 -5.72
CA ALA A 51 5.23 1.26 -4.88
C ALA A 51 6.58 1.92 -4.59
N PRO A 52 6.78 3.20 -4.97
CA PRO A 52 8.03 3.89 -4.68
C PRO A 52 8.33 3.91 -3.18
N ARG A 53 9.59 3.67 -2.81
CA ARG A 53 10.04 3.71 -1.40
C ARG A 53 9.63 5.00 -0.70
N GLU A 54 9.72 6.13 -1.42
CA GLU A 54 9.30 7.44 -0.93
C GLU A 54 7.82 7.48 -0.54
N LEU A 55 6.94 6.88 -1.35
CA LEU A 55 5.51 6.81 -1.06
C LEU A 55 5.27 6.01 0.22
N LEU A 56 5.83 4.81 0.33
CA LEU A 56 5.63 3.94 1.49
C LEU A 56 6.15 4.56 2.80
N THR A 57 7.31 5.21 2.75
CA THR A 57 7.83 5.98 3.89
C THR A 57 6.91 7.14 4.28
N ALA A 58 6.38 7.88 3.30
CA ALA A 58 5.45 8.97 3.55
C ALA A 58 4.11 8.47 4.14
N LEU A 59 3.56 7.38 3.59
CA LEU A 59 2.32 6.76 4.09
C LEU A 59 2.51 6.23 5.51
N ARG A 60 3.62 5.56 5.83
CA ARG A 60 3.92 5.10 7.19
C ARG A 60 3.93 6.27 8.17
N LYS A 61 4.67 7.34 7.86
CA LYS A 61 4.74 8.54 8.70
C LYS A 61 3.36 9.16 8.90
N LEU A 62 2.56 9.24 7.84
CA LEU A 62 1.22 9.80 7.89
C LEU A 62 0.29 8.96 8.77
N CYS A 63 0.33 7.63 8.63
CA CYS A 63 -0.41 6.71 9.48
C CYS A 63 -0.02 6.91 10.96
N ASP A 64 1.28 7.01 11.26
CA ASP A 64 1.77 7.23 12.63
C ASP A 64 1.32 8.59 13.20
N GLN A 65 1.30 9.64 12.36
CA GLN A 65 0.88 10.98 12.77
C GLN A 65 -0.60 11.07 13.14
N HIS A 66 -1.46 10.32 12.45
CA HIS A 66 -2.91 10.40 12.62
C HIS A 66 -3.50 9.19 13.35
N GLY A 67 -2.68 8.22 13.76
CA GLY A 67 -3.15 6.99 14.39
C GLY A 67 -3.92 6.06 13.44
N MET A 68 -3.61 6.12 12.15
CA MET A 68 -4.19 5.22 11.14
C MET A 68 -3.36 3.93 11.06
N LEU A 69 -3.99 2.83 10.67
CA LEU A 69 -3.26 1.62 10.31
C LEU A 69 -2.76 1.69 8.88
N LEU A 70 -1.56 1.16 8.62
CA LEU A 70 -1.08 0.85 7.28
C LEU A 70 -1.30 -0.63 7.03
N ILE A 71 -2.05 -0.97 5.98
CA ILE A 71 -2.33 -2.35 5.58
C ILE A 71 -1.58 -2.63 4.29
N ALA A 72 -0.72 -3.66 4.30
CA ALA A 72 -0.10 -4.17 3.08
C ALA A 72 -0.97 -5.28 2.49
N ASP A 73 -1.43 -5.10 1.25
CA ASP A 73 -2.06 -6.18 0.50
C ASP A 73 -0.99 -7.04 -0.18
N GLU A 74 -0.66 -8.15 0.46
CA GLU A 74 0.33 -9.13 -0.02
C GLU A 74 -0.34 -10.34 -0.66
N VAL A 75 -1.62 -10.25 -1.06
CA VAL A 75 -2.33 -11.38 -1.66
C VAL A 75 -1.60 -11.87 -2.91
N GLN A 76 -1.04 -10.97 -3.72
CA GLN A 76 -0.29 -11.32 -4.94
C GLN A 76 1.22 -11.35 -4.76
N THR A 77 1.73 -10.43 -3.95
CA THR A 77 3.17 -10.19 -3.79
C THR A 77 3.81 -11.04 -2.69
N GLY A 78 3.02 -11.60 -1.78
CA GLY A 78 3.50 -12.50 -0.74
C GLY A 78 3.97 -13.85 -1.27
N PHE A 79 4.58 -14.63 -0.39
CA PHE A 79 5.12 -15.97 -0.68
C PHE A 79 6.14 -15.98 -1.82
N ALA A 80 7.17 -15.14 -1.69
CA ALA A 80 8.34 -15.14 -2.58
C ALA A 80 8.12 -14.60 -4.00
N ARG A 81 6.97 -13.98 -4.31
CA ARG A 81 6.70 -13.47 -5.67
C ARG A 81 7.74 -12.44 -6.14
N THR A 82 8.22 -11.58 -5.24
CA THR A 82 9.23 -10.54 -5.55
C THR A 82 10.66 -10.94 -5.17
N GLY A 83 10.88 -12.18 -4.73
CA GLY A 83 12.19 -12.68 -4.29
C GLY A 83 12.47 -12.58 -2.77
N LYS A 84 11.56 -11.98 -1.99
CA LYS A 84 11.51 -12.06 -0.52
C LYS A 84 10.17 -12.62 -0.05
N MET A 85 10.06 -13.03 1.22
CA MET A 85 8.84 -13.67 1.73
C MET A 85 7.61 -12.79 1.50
N PHE A 86 7.72 -11.50 1.80
CA PHE A 86 6.73 -10.47 1.48
C PHE A 86 7.40 -9.33 0.69
N ALA A 87 6.65 -8.65 -0.18
CA ALA A 87 7.18 -7.50 -0.90
C ALA A 87 7.53 -6.32 0.03
N MET A 88 6.81 -6.16 1.14
CA MET A 88 7.14 -5.20 2.20
C MET A 88 8.55 -5.40 2.76
N ASP A 89 9.11 -6.61 2.74
CA ASP A 89 10.48 -6.88 3.20
C ASP A 89 11.54 -6.18 2.33
N HIS A 90 11.17 -5.65 1.16
CA HIS A 90 12.06 -4.82 0.33
C HIS A 90 12.18 -3.39 0.86
N HIS A 91 11.33 -2.96 1.79
CA HIS A 91 11.24 -1.61 2.31
C HIS A 91 11.66 -1.55 3.79
N GLU A 92 11.95 -0.34 4.27
CA GLU A 92 12.37 -0.10 5.67
C GLU A 92 11.18 0.25 6.57
N VAL A 93 9.95 0.10 6.06
CA VAL A 93 8.70 0.38 6.78
C VAL A 93 7.94 -0.91 7.04
N ALA A 94 7.24 -0.95 8.17
CA ALA A 94 6.35 -2.05 8.51
C ALA A 94 4.89 -1.62 8.32
N ALA A 95 4.08 -2.53 7.76
CA ALA A 95 2.64 -2.44 7.85
C ALA A 95 2.17 -2.91 9.23
N ASP A 96 1.01 -2.43 9.66
CA ASP A 96 0.36 -2.87 10.89
C ASP A 96 -0.43 -4.17 10.68
N ILE A 97 -0.95 -4.37 9.46
CA ILE A 97 -1.71 -5.55 9.04
C ILE A 97 -1.24 -5.99 7.65
N THR A 98 -1.23 -7.30 7.39
CA THR A 98 -0.88 -7.86 6.08
C THR A 98 -1.96 -8.83 5.61
N THR A 99 -2.56 -8.60 4.45
CA THR A 99 -3.52 -9.56 3.87
C THR A 99 -2.80 -10.59 2.99
N MET A 100 -3.22 -11.85 3.08
CA MET A 100 -2.56 -12.97 2.38
C MET A 100 -3.58 -13.93 1.79
N ALA A 101 -3.33 -14.43 0.57
CA ALA A 101 -4.06 -15.55 -0.03
C ALA A 101 -3.22 -16.14 -1.20
N LYS A 102 -3.86 -16.56 -2.30
CA LYS A 102 -3.24 -17.10 -3.53
C LYS A 102 -2.16 -18.16 -3.23
N SER A 103 -0.89 -17.77 -3.33
CA SER A 103 0.26 -18.66 -3.14
C SER A 103 0.37 -19.20 -1.71
N LEU A 104 -0.30 -18.58 -0.72
CA LEU A 104 -0.39 -19.06 0.66
C LEU A 104 -0.71 -20.56 0.76
N ALA A 105 -1.60 -21.06 -0.10
CA ALA A 105 -1.99 -22.47 -0.13
C ALA A 105 -1.77 -23.13 -1.50
N GLY A 106 -0.89 -22.58 -2.34
CA GLY A 106 -0.55 -23.19 -3.62
C GLY A 106 -1.75 -23.44 -4.56
N GLY A 107 -2.78 -22.59 -4.50
CA GLY A 107 -3.98 -22.71 -5.34
C GLY A 107 -5.21 -23.32 -4.65
N PHE A 108 -5.08 -23.83 -3.43
CA PHE A 108 -6.25 -24.19 -2.60
C PHE A 108 -6.90 -22.93 -1.98
N PRO A 109 -8.21 -22.94 -1.69
CA PRO A 109 -8.88 -21.80 -1.07
C PRO A 109 -8.42 -21.58 0.38
N LEU A 110 -7.55 -20.60 0.58
CA LEU A 110 -7.10 -20.15 1.89
C LEU A 110 -6.73 -18.66 1.85
N SER A 111 -7.09 -17.93 2.91
CA SER A 111 -6.66 -16.55 3.14
C SER A 111 -6.36 -16.32 4.63
N ALA A 112 -5.61 -15.25 4.91
CA ALA A 112 -5.26 -14.80 6.25
C ALA A 112 -5.14 -13.27 6.32
N VAL A 113 -5.24 -12.74 7.53
CA VAL A 113 -5.08 -11.33 7.93
C VAL A 113 -4.13 -11.28 9.11
#